data_AF-H9A552-F1
#
_entry.id   AF-H9A552-F1
#
_cell.length_a   1.000
_cell.length_b   1.000
_cell.length_c   1.000
_cell.angle_alpha   90.00
_cell.angle_beta   90.00
_cell.angle_gamma   90.00
#
_symmetry.space_group_name_H-M   'P 1'
#
loop_
_entity.id
_entity.type
_entity.pdbx_description
1 polymer ?
#
loop_
_entity_poly.entity_id
_entity_poly.type
_entity_poly.pdbx_seq_one_letter_code
_entity_poly.pdbx_strand_id
1 'polypeptide(L)' 'FLGVNYYTRSVTRNDAAALPVRAGRVEQPRHAYTETSWEVYPDGLTDTLTWVTERYGRIPLYITENG' A
#
# COMPACT_ATOMS: atom_id res chain seq x y z
N PHE A 1 -9.85 18.94 -1.10
CA PHE A 1 -9.75 17.56 -1.62
C PHE A 1 -8.45 16.95 -1.14
N LEU A 2 -8.29 15.62 -1.22
CA LEU A 2 -7.06 14.90 -0.92
C LEU A 2 -6.65 14.05 -2.13
N GLY A 3 -5.40 14.21 -2.57
CA GLY A 3 -4.79 13.35 -3.58
C GLY A 3 -4.24 12.08 -2.94
N VAL A 4 -4.47 10.93 -3.59
CA VAL A 4 -4.00 9.61 -3.16
C VAL A 4 -3.14 9.02 -4.28
N ASN A 5 -1.91 8.66 -3.93
CA ASN A 5 -1.01 7.91 -4.80
C ASN A 5 -0.94 6.48 -4.25
N TYR A 6 -1.26 5.48 -5.07
CA TYR A 6 -1.26 4.08 -4.64
C TYR A 6 -0.74 3.16 -5.74
N TYR A 7 0.05 2.16 -5.35
CA TYR A 7 0.68 1.23 -6.28
C TYR A 7 0.70 -0.21 -5.75
N THR A 8 1.08 -0.39 -4.48
CA THR A 8 1.24 -1.71 -3.84
C THR A 8 0.95 -1.61 -2.35
N ARG A 9 0.67 -2.75 -1.73
CA ARG A 9 0.75 -2.90 -0.26
C ARG A 9 2.16 -3.32 0.17
N SER A 10 2.39 -3.31 1.48
CA SER A 10 3.53 -3.99 2.12
C SER A 10 3.02 -5.03 3.11
N VAL A 11 3.36 -6.30 2.89
CA VAL A 11 3.28 -7.32 3.94
C VAL A 11 4.60 -7.31 4.70
N THR A 12 4.56 -7.12 6.00
CA THR A 12 5.73 -6.79 6.81
C THR A 12 5.90 -7.77 7.95
N ARG A 13 7.14 -8.12 8.27
CA ARG A 13 7.54 -8.90 9.45
C ARG A 13 8.52 -8.11 10.30
N ASN A 14 8.61 -8.45 11.58
CA ASN A 14 9.72 -7.99 12.42
C ASN A 14 11.05 -8.49 11.84
N ASP A 15 12.02 -7.58 11.76
CA ASP A 15 13.37 -7.89 11.32
C ASP A 15 14.36 -7.00 12.08
N ALA A 16 15.01 -7.54 13.12
CA ALA A 16 15.91 -6.78 13.98
C ALA A 16 17.12 -6.19 13.24
N ALA A 17 17.52 -6.77 12.10
CA ALA A 17 18.65 -6.31 11.30
C ALA A 17 18.26 -5.17 10.33
N ALA A 18 16.98 -5.03 9.99
CA ALA A 18 16.47 -4.03 9.06
C ALA A 18 16.31 -2.64 9.70
N LEU A 19 17.43 -2.00 10.04
CA LEU A 19 17.46 -0.65 10.60
C LEU A 19 16.97 0.41 9.58
N PRO A 20 16.36 1.53 10.03
CA PRO A 20 16.19 1.93 11.43
C PRO A 20 14.92 1.37 12.10
N VAL A 21 13.92 0.96 11.31
CA VAL A 21 12.57 0.62 11.81
C VAL A 21 12.41 -0.83 12.25
N ARG A 22 13.40 -1.69 11.98
CA ARG A 22 13.42 -3.11 12.32
C ARG A 22 12.24 -3.89 11.72
N ALA A 23 11.95 -3.60 10.45
CA ALA A 23 10.83 -4.16 9.70
C ALA A 23 11.28 -4.59 8.31
N GLY A 24 11.01 -5.84 7.95
CA GLY A 24 11.34 -6.42 6.64
C GLY A 24 10.08 -6.74 5.83
N ARG A 25 10.20 -6.70 4.50
CA ARG A 25 9.11 -7.09 3.57
C ARG A 25 9.00 -8.62 3.49
N VAL A 26 7.78 -9.11 3.37
CA VAL A 26 7.45 -10.52 3.11
C VAL A 26 6.87 -10.61 1.71
N GLU A 27 7.57 -11.29 0.82
CA GLU A 27 7.07 -11.57 -0.53
C GLU A 27 5.90 -12.55 -0.48
N GLN A 28 4.87 -12.28 -1.27
CA GLN A 28 3.64 -13.07 -1.30
C GLN A 28 3.73 -14.08 -2.45
N PRO A 29 3.86 -15.38 -2.15
CA PRO A 29 4.02 -16.39 -3.19
C PRO A 29 2.74 -16.49 -4.02
N ARG A 30 2.91 -16.69 -5.34
CA ARG A 30 1.82 -16.82 -6.34
C ARG A 30 1.04 -15.53 -6.61
N HIS A 31 1.59 -14.38 -6.25
CA HIS A 31 1.06 -13.07 -6.65
C HIS A 31 1.78 -12.57 -7.91
N ALA A 32 1.11 -11.69 -8.66
CA ALA A 32 1.73 -11.01 -9.79
C ALA A 32 2.59 -9.84 -9.28
N TYR A 33 3.70 -9.61 -9.99
CA TYR A 33 4.64 -8.54 -9.68
C TYR A 33 4.92 -7.72 -10.93
N THR A 34 5.01 -6.40 -10.77
CA THR A 34 5.43 -5.47 -11.82
C THR A 34 6.93 -5.60 -12.09
N GLU A 35 7.44 -4.93 -13.14
CA GLU A 35 8.88 -4.82 -13.40
C GLU A 35 9.64 -4.20 -12.21
N THR A 36 8.99 -3.32 -11.44
CA THR A 36 9.54 -2.72 -10.21
C THR A 36 9.49 -3.65 -8.99
N SER A 37 9.09 -4.92 -9.16
CA SER A 37 8.91 -5.89 -8.07
C SER A 37 7.88 -5.46 -7.02
N TRP A 38 6.88 -4.69 -7.44
CA TRP A 38 5.74 -4.32 -6.62
C TRP A 38 4.63 -5.35 -6.77
N GLU A 39 4.01 -5.73 -5.65
CA GLU A 39 2.95 -6.72 -5.67
C GLU A 39 1.70 -6.08 -6.26
N VAL A 40 1.10 -6.72 -7.27
CA VAL A 40 -0.21 -6.31 -7.78
C VAL A 40 -1.27 -6.82 -6.81
N TYR A 41 -1.78 -5.91 -5.96
CA TYR A 41 -2.83 -6.21 -4.98
C TYR A 41 -3.92 -5.11 -4.99
N PRO A 42 -4.97 -5.25 -5.81
CA PRO A 42 -5.97 -4.20 -6.03
C PRO A 42 -6.86 -3.95 -4.81
N ASP A 43 -7.15 -4.98 -3.99
CA ASP A 43 -8.00 -4.83 -2.81
C ASP A 43 -7.42 -3.81 -1.81
N GLY A 44 -6.10 -3.68 -1.75
CA GLY A 44 -5.44 -2.70 -0.89
C GLY A 44 -5.73 -1.24 -1.27
N LEU A 45 -6.09 -0.94 -2.53
CA LEU A 45 -6.54 0.39 -2.90
C LEU A 45 -7.92 0.67 -2.30
N THR A 46 -8.85 -0.29 -2.40
CA THR A 46 -10.18 -0.19 -1.78
C THR A 46 -10.08 0.00 -0.27
N ASP A 47 -9.24 -0.81 0.39
CA ASP A 47 -9.00 -0.71 1.83
C ASP A 47 -8.44 0.67 2.20
N THR A 48 -7.48 1.18 1.43
CA THR A 48 -6.86 2.48 1.67
C THR A 48 -7.89 3.61 1.53
N LEU A 49 -8.69 3.63 0.46
CA LEU A 49 -9.68 4.69 0.23
C LEU A 49 -10.80 4.65 1.27
N THR A 50 -11.24 3.46 1.66
CA THR A 50 -12.21 3.25 2.74
C THR A 50 -11.65 3.79 4.06
N TRP A 51 -10.43 3.38 4.42
CA TRP A 51 -9.77 3.81 5.65
C TRP A 51 -9.57 5.34 5.71
N VAL A 52 -9.14 5.96 4.61
CA VAL A 52 -9.00 7.43 4.53
C VAL A 52 -10.35 8.10 4.78
N THR A 53 -11.42 7.62 4.14
CA THR A 53 -12.77 8.17 4.30
C THR A 53 -13.29 8.01 5.72
N GLU A 54 -13.09 6.85 6.34
CA GLU A 54 -13.51 6.58 7.72
C GLU A 54 -12.75 7.43 8.74
N ARG A 55 -11.45 7.60 8.52
CA ARG A 55 -10.57 8.30 9.47
C ARG A 55 -10.64 9.82 9.38
N TYR A 56 -10.77 10.35 8.16
CA TYR A 56 -10.67 11.79 7.89
C TYR A 56 -12.00 12.40 7.40
N GLY A 57 -13.06 11.59 7.31
CA GLY A 57 -14.38 12.01 6.84
C GLY A 57 -14.51 12.01 5.32
N ARG A 58 -15.72 12.35 4.84
CA ARG A 58 -16.08 12.37 3.42
C ARG A 58 -15.55 13.61 2.68
N ILE A 59 -14.24 13.81 2.70
CA ILE A 59 -13.57 14.80 1.86
C ILE A 59 -13.49 14.28 0.41
N PRO A 60 -13.54 15.14 -0.62
CA PRO A 60 -13.31 14.69 -2.00
C PRO A 60 -11.93 14.04 -2.14
N LEU A 61 -11.89 12.79 -2.61
CA LEU A 61 -10.67 12.03 -2.88
C LEU A 61 -10.42 11.96 -4.38
N TYR A 62 -9.16 12.12 -4.79
CA TYR A 62 -8.70 11.94 -6.16
C TYR A 62 -7.54 10.96 -6.15
N ILE A 63 -7.59 9.92 -6.99
CA ILE A 63 -6.41 9.11 -7.28
C ILE A 63 -5.54 9.96 -8.21
N THR A 64 -4.47 10.54 -7.66
CA THR A 64 -3.56 11.43 -8.39
C THR A 64 -2.49 10.65 -9.12
N GLU A 65 -2.11 9.46 -8.60
CA GLU A 65 -1.22 8.52 -9.27
C GLU A 65 -1.61 7.07 -8.97
N ASN A 66 -1.64 6.24 -10.02
CA ASN A 66 -1.79 4.78 -9.94
C ASN A 66 -1.24 4.16 -11.23
N GLY A 67 -0.51 3.05 -11.13
CA GLY A 67 0.10 2.35 -12.25
C GLY A 67 0.79 1.06 -11.84
#